data_AF-A0A9W6Y2D9-F1
#
_entry.id   AF-A0A9W6Y2D9-F1
#
_cell.length_a   1.000
_cell.length_b   1.000
_cell.length_c   1.000
_cell.angle_alpha   90.00
_cell.angle_beta   90.00
_cell.angle_gamma   90.00
#
_symmetry.space_group_name_H-M   'P 1'
#
loop_
_entity.id
_entity.type
_entity.pdbx_description
1 polymer ?
#
loop_
_entity_poly.entity_id
_entity_poly.type
_entity_poly.pdbx_seq_one_letter_code
_entity_poly.pdbx_strand_id
1 'polypeptide(L)'
;MRALYTDRKADLPFRRGGLMLRRIFLTPPRDRSMEQEAALQLLAIETRRLDFEVAKWKQQQALRREALQLKAEEIALKEATTRQRQQTHVMELRAKLLKALDEAGAPPAQTREYLALLDG
;
A
#
# COMPACT_ATOMS: atom_id res chain seq x y z
N MET A 1 -36.44 17.37 -46.54
CA MET A 1 -35.95 16.49 -47.63
C MET A 1 -36.70 15.17 -47.57
N ARG A 2 -37.11 14.65 -48.73
CA ARG A 2 -38.05 13.53 -48.94
C ARG A 2 -37.56 12.18 -48.39
N ALA A 3 -38.49 11.39 -47.86
CA ALA A 3 -38.59 9.97 -48.19
C ALA A 3 -40.07 9.59 -48.33
N LEU A 4 -40.45 9.28 -49.56
CA LEU A 4 -41.75 8.79 -49.99
C LEU A 4 -41.79 7.28 -49.70
N TYR A 5 -42.82 6.82 -49.00
CA TYR A 5 -43.32 5.46 -49.17
C TYR A 5 -44.84 5.53 -49.23
N THR A 6 -45.34 5.62 -50.46
CA THR A 6 -46.71 5.28 -50.82
C THR A 6 -46.85 3.76 -50.78
N ASP A 7 -47.78 3.22 -49.99
CA ASP A 7 -48.46 2.01 -50.46
C ASP A 7 -49.93 2.00 -50.05
N ARG A 8 -50.75 1.63 -51.03
CA ARG A 8 -52.20 1.77 -51.10
C ARG A 8 -52.85 0.85 -50.07
N LYS A 9 -53.65 1.41 -49.15
CA LYS A 9 -54.65 0.60 -48.45
C LYS A 9 -55.92 0.61 -49.29
N ALA A 10 -56.16 -0.52 -49.94
CA ALA A 10 -57.41 -0.86 -50.59
C ALA A 10 -58.56 -0.74 -49.59
N ASP A 11 -59.63 -0.09 -50.05
CA ASP A 11 -60.94 -0.08 -49.42
C ASP A 11 -61.58 -1.48 -49.38
N LEU A 12 -62.55 -1.61 -48.47
CA LEU A 12 -63.62 -2.62 -48.34
C LEU A 12 -63.41 -3.73 -47.28
N PRO A 13 -64.50 -4.27 -46.70
CA PRO A 13 -65.28 -3.59 -45.67
C PRO A 13 -65.46 -4.48 -44.42
N PHE A 14 -65.48 -3.86 -43.24
CA PHE A 14 -65.68 -4.57 -41.97
C PHE A 14 -67.16 -4.98 -41.82
N ARG A 15 -67.49 -6.26 -42.05
CA ARG A 15 -68.77 -6.85 -41.65
C ARG A 15 -68.73 -7.26 -40.17
N ARG A 16 -69.75 -6.81 -39.45
CA ARG A 16 -70.11 -7.14 -38.07
C ARG A 16 -70.14 -8.66 -37.82
N GLY A 17 -69.61 -9.06 -36.67
CA GLY A 17 -69.94 -10.32 -36.02
C GLY A 17 -68.71 -11.07 -35.52
N GLY A 18 -68.53 -11.12 -34.20
CA GLY A 18 -67.55 -12.02 -33.56
C GLY A 18 -66.67 -11.30 -32.54
N LEU A 19 -67.16 -11.23 -31.30
CA LEU A 19 -66.33 -11.03 -30.13
C LEU A 19 -65.25 -12.11 -30.06
N MET A 20 -63.99 -11.72 -30.29
CA MET A 20 -62.84 -12.21 -29.52
C MET A 20 -61.78 -11.11 -29.52
N LEU A 21 -61.84 -10.24 -28.51
CA LEU A 21 -60.70 -9.44 -28.10
C LEU A 21 -59.58 -10.40 -27.69
N ARG A 22 -58.66 -10.70 -28.60
CA ARG A 22 -57.33 -11.18 -28.20
C ARG A 22 -56.67 -10.04 -27.42
N ARG A 23 -56.75 -10.11 -26.10
CA ARG A 23 -55.91 -9.34 -25.19
C ARG A 23 -54.46 -9.65 -25.60
N ILE A 24 -53.84 -8.73 -26.33
CA ILE A 24 -52.39 -8.72 -26.46
C ILE A 24 -51.90 -8.40 -25.06
N PHE A 25 -51.45 -9.42 -24.33
CA PHE A 25 -50.59 -9.21 -23.18
C PHE A 25 -49.32 -8.57 -23.73
N LEU A 26 -49.25 -7.24 -23.67
CA LEU A 26 -47.98 -6.54 -23.63
C LEU A 26 -47.30 -7.02 -22.35
N THR A 27 -46.42 -8.02 -22.47
CA THR A 27 -45.43 -8.28 -21.44
C THR A 27 -44.68 -6.97 -21.20
N PRO A 28 -44.63 -6.46 -19.95
CA PRO A 28 -43.81 -5.29 -19.69
C PRO A 28 -42.35 -5.65 -19.99
N PRO A 29 -41.50 -4.68 -20.37
CA PRO A 29 -40.09 -4.94 -20.65
C PRO A 29 -39.37 -5.32 -19.35
N ARG A 30 -39.44 -6.60 -18.96
CA ARG A 30 -38.77 -7.14 -17.76
C ARG A 30 -37.24 -7.18 -17.92
N ASP A 31 -36.75 -7.22 -19.15
CA ASP A 31 -35.33 -7.46 -19.42
C ASP A 31 -34.43 -6.27 -19.06
N ARG A 32 -34.88 -5.02 -19.25
CA ARG A 32 -34.09 -3.82 -18.91
C ARG A 32 -33.91 -3.62 -17.40
N SER A 33 -34.87 -4.07 -16.58
CA SER A 33 -34.79 -3.99 -15.12
C SER A 33 -33.77 -4.99 -14.57
N MET A 34 -33.79 -6.22 -15.11
CA MET A 34 -32.88 -7.29 -14.71
C MET A 34 -31.43 -6.99 -15.09
N GLU A 35 -31.19 -6.39 -16.26
CA GLU A 35 -29.85 -5.95 -16.69
C GLU A 35 -29.29 -4.83 -15.80
N GLN A 36 -30.13 -3.87 -15.40
CA GLN A 36 -29.74 -2.79 -14.48
C GLN A 36 -29.43 -3.32 -13.08
N GLU A 37 -30.26 -4.22 -12.56
CA GLU A 37 -30.04 -4.87 -11.27
C GLU A 37 -28.74 -5.70 -11.27
N ALA A 38 -28.48 -6.44 -12.35
CA ALA A 38 -27.23 -7.19 -12.53
C ALA A 38 -26.01 -6.27 -12.58
N ALA A 39 -26.09 -5.15 -13.31
CA ALA A 39 -25.01 -4.16 -13.37
C ALA A 39 -24.73 -3.52 -12.00
N LEU A 40 -25.76 -3.21 -11.20
CA LEU A 40 -25.60 -2.69 -9.84
C LEU A 40 -24.99 -3.73 -8.90
N GLN A 41 -25.33 -5.00 -9.05
CA GLN A 41 -24.71 -6.08 -8.27
C GLN A 41 -23.23 -6.26 -8.61
N LEU A 42 -22.87 -6.22 -9.90
CA LEU A 42 -21.48 -6.26 -10.34
C LEU A 42 -20.69 -5.06 -9.79
N LEU A 43 -21.25 -3.85 -9.88
CA LEU A 43 -20.64 -2.66 -9.30
C LEU A 43 -20.43 -2.78 -7.79
N ALA A 44 -21.40 -3.34 -7.07
CA ALA A 44 -21.29 -3.56 -5.62
C ALA A 44 -20.17 -4.57 -5.29
N ILE A 45 -20.01 -5.62 -6.10
CA ILE A 45 -18.93 -6.61 -5.95
C ILE A 45 -17.58 -5.96 -6.23
N GLU A 46 -17.46 -5.18 -7.31
CA GLU A 46 -16.23 -4.47 -7.67
C GLU A 46 -15.84 -3.44 -6.61
N THR A 47 -16.81 -2.69 -6.08
CA THR A 47 -16.57 -1.72 -5.01
C THR A 47 -16.02 -2.42 -3.76
N ARG A 48 -16.63 -3.53 -3.33
CA ARG A 48 -16.14 -4.32 -2.19
C ARG A 48 -14.74 -4.89 -2.43
N ARG A 49 -14.44 -5.32 -3.65
CA ARG A 49 -13.09 -5.79 -4.02
C ARG A 49 -12.08 -4.66 -3.91
N LEU A 50 -12.41 -3.46 -4.40
CA LEU A 50 -11.54 -2.29 -4.31
C LEU A 50 -11.33 -1.87 -2.86
N ASP A 51 -12.37 -1.87 -2.03
CA ASP A 51 -12.26 -1.59 -0.60
C ASP A 51 -11.30 -2.56 0.09
N PHE A 52 -11.38 -3.85 -0.24
CA PHE A 52 -10.46 -4.86 0.28
C PHE A 52 -9.01 -4.61 -0.16
N GLU A 53 -8.77 -4.31 -1.44
CA GLU A 53 -7.42 -4.02 -1.93
C GLU A 53 -6.84 -2.74 -1.29
N VAL A 54 -7.67 -1.71 -1.09
CA VAL A 54 -7.26 -0.49 -0.38
C VAL A 54 -6.92 -0.80 1.08
N ALA A 55 -7.73 -1.59 1.78
CA ALA A 55 -7.46 -1.99 3.15
C ALA A 55 -6.15 -2.78 3.25
N LYS A 56 -5.94 -3.74 2.35
CA LYS A 56 -4.70 -4.51 2.24
C LYS A 56 -3.49 -3.62 1.99
N TRP A 57 -3.59 -2.67 1.06
CA TRP A 57 -2.49 -1.74 0.77
C TRP A 57 -2.17 -0.84 1.96
N LYS A 58 -3.20 -0.33 2.66
CA LYS A 58 -3.01 0.46 3.90
C LYS A 58 -2.29 -0.35 4.97
N GLN A 59 -2.68 -1.60 5.18
CA GLN A 59 -2.02 -2.49 6.14
C GLN A 59 -0.56 -2.74 5.75
N GLN A 60 -0.28 -3.04 4.49
CA GLN A 60 1.09 -3.22 4.01
C GLN A 60 1.94 -1.95 4.20
N GLN A 61 1.35 -0.78 3.98
CA GLN A 61 2.05 0.49 4.15
C GLN A 61 2.33 0.79 5.62
N ALA A 62 1.43 0.45 6.54
CA ALA A 62 1.65 0.54 7.98
C ALA A 62 2.82 -0.37 8.41
N LEU A 63 2.78 -1.65 8.02
CA LEU A 63 3.84 -2.61 8.33
C LEU A 63 5.21 -2.19 7.78
N ARG A 64 5.25 -1.61 6.57
CA ARG A 64 6.49 -1.06 6.00
C ARG A 64 7.04 0.09 6.82
N ARG A 65 6.18 0.99 7.31
CA ARG A 65 6.61 2.11 8.16
C ARG A 65 7.18 1.62 9.49
N GLU A 66 6.49 0.70 10.14
CA GLU A 66 6.97 0.07 11.38
C GLU A 66 8.30 -0.65 11.17
N ALA A 67 8.43 -1.43 10.08
CA ALA A 67 9.67 -2.12 9.76
C ALA A 67 10.83 -1.15 9.52
N LEU A 68 10.58 -0.02 8.84
CA LEU A 68 11.61 1.01 8.62
C LEU A 68 11.99 1.72 9.93
N GLN A 69 11.03 1.99 10.81
CA GLN A 69 11.30 2.57 12.14
C GLN A 69 12.17 1.63 12.98
N LEU A 70 11.80 0.35 13.07
CA LEU A 70 12.59 -0.66 13.78
C LEU A 70 14.00 -0.79 13.20
N LYS A 71 14.16 -0.71 11.88
CA LYS A 71 15.48 -0.73 11.25
C LYS A 71 16.31 0.49 11.60
N ALA A 72 15.70 1.67 11.67
CA ALA A 72 16.40 2.89 12.09
C ALA A 72 16.85 2.78 13.56
N GLU A 73 15.99 2.29 14.45
CA GLU A 73 16.33 2.04 15.86
C GLU A 73 17.44 0.99 16.01
N GLU A 74 17.39 -0.10 15.24
CA GLU A 74 18.43 -1.14 15.23
C GLU A 74 19.79 -0.55 14.81
N ILE A 75 19.82 0.30 13.78
CA ILE A 75 21.04 0.98 13.33
C ILE A 75 21.55 1.92 14.42
N ALA A 76 20.69 2.75 15.00
CA ALA A 76 21.07 3.68 16.06
C ALA A 76 21.68 2.96 17.28
N LEU A 77 21.09 1.83 17.69
CA LEU A 77 21.63 1.01 18.78
C LEU A 77 22.97 0.37 18.40
N LYS A 78 23.10 -0.12 17.17
CA LYS A 78 24.38 -0.66 16.68
C LYS A 78 25.47 0.41 16.66
N GLU A 79 25.17 1.62 16.20
CA GLU A 79 26.11 2.74 16.22
C GLU A 79 26.49 3.16 17.65
N ALA A 80 25.52 3.22 18.56
CA ALA A 80 25.79 3.55 19.96
C ALA A 80 26.69 2.49 20.61
N THR A 81 26.40 1.21 20.38
CA THR A 81 27.19 0.11 20.94
C THR A 81 28.58 0.00 20.31
N THR A 82 28.75 0.26 19.02
CA THR A 82 30.07 0.30 18.39
C THR A 82 30.91 1.46 18.89
N ARG A 83 30.33 2.67 19.01
CA ARG A 83 31.01 3.83 19.61
C ARG A 83 31.42 3.55 21.05
N GLN A 84 30.52 2.98 21.85
CA GLN A 84 30.84 2.62 23.23
C GLN A 84 31.97 1.59 23.29
N ARG A 85 31.93 0.54 22.46
CA ARG A 85 33.01 -0.46 22.39
C ARG A 85 34.34 0.15 21.99
N GLN A 86 34.35 1.08 21.04
CA GLN A 86 35.56 1.80 20.64
C GLN A 86 36.11 2.63 21.82
N GLN A 87 35.26 3.37 22.53
CA GLN A 87 35.66 4.14 23.71
C GLN A 87 36.22 3.25 24.82
N THR A 88 35.55 2.14 25.12
CA THR A 88 36.03 1.16 26.11
C THR A 88 37.38 0.59 25.69
N HIS A 89 37.55 0.23 24.42
CA HIS A 89 38.81 -0.30 23.92
C HIS A 89 39.96 0.71 24.03
N VAL A 90 39.73 1.98 23.67
CA VAL A 90 40.71 3.05 23.84
C VAL A 90 41.06 3.23 25.31
N MET A 91 40.07 3.20 26.20
CA MET A 91 40.31 3.30 27.65
C MET A 91 41.13 2.13 28.20
N GLU A 92 40.85 0.90 27.76
CA GLU A 92 41.62 -0.28 28.11
C GLU A 92 43.06 -0.21 27.60
N LEU A 93 43.26 0.27 26.37
CA LEU A 93 44.59 0.50 25.80
C LEU A 93 45.36 1.55 26.59
N ARG A 94 44.72 2.68 26.92
CA ARG A 94 45.32 3.73 27.76
C ARG A 94 45.74 3.18 29.12
N ALA A 95 44.88 2.39 29.77
CA ALA A 95 45.19 1.78 31.08
C ALA A 95 46.38 0.80 31.00
N LYS A 96 46.42 -0.05 29.96
CA LYS A 96 47.54 -0.98 29.73
C LYS A 96 48.85 -0.23 29.43
N LEU A 97 48.79 0.82 28.60
CA LEU A 97 49.94 1.65 28.26
C LEU A 97 50.48 2.38 29.49
N LEU A 98 49.62 3.01 30.28
CA LEU A 98 50.00 3.67 31.52
C LEU A 98 50.70 2.70 32.48
N LYS A 99 50.14 1.51 32.66
CA LYS A 99 50.74 0.46 33.50
C LYS A 99 52.13 0.05 33.00
N ALA A 100 52.28 -0.18 31.70
CA ALA A 100 53.56 -0.58 31.11
C ALA A 100 54.64 0.53 31.22
N LEU A 101 54.24 1.79 31.06
CA LEU A 101 55.14 2.94 31.18
C LEU A 101 55.55 3.20 32.62
N ASP A 102 54.64 3.02 33.58
CA ASP A 102 54.92 3.09 35.02
C ASP A 102 55.91 1.98 35.43
N GLU A 103 55.68 0.74 34.98
CA GLU A 103 56.59 -0.40 35.19
C GLU A 103 57.98 -0.18 34.55
N ALA A 104 58.05 0.54 33.43
CA ALA A 104 59.30 0.89 32.75
C ALA A 104 60.01 2.12 33.36
N GLY A 105 59.41 2.80 34.35
CA GLY A 105 59.95 4.03 34.92
C GLY A 105 60.02 5.19 33.92
N ALA A 106 59.13 5.22 32.93
CA ALA A 106 59.15 6.22 31.87
C ALA A 106 58.85 7.63 32.44
N PRO A 107 59.57 8.68 31.99
CA PRO A 107 59.31 10.03 32.44
C PRO A 107 57.94 10.54 31.95
N PRO A 108 57.24 11.39 32.73
CA PRO A 108 55.88 11.84 32.43
C PRO A 108 55.71 12.51 31.05
N ALA A 109 56.78 13.10 30.51
CA ALA A 109 56.78 13.69 29.17
C ALA A 109 56.56 12.64 28.07
N GLN A 110 57.25 11.50 28.14
CA GLN A 110 57.10 10.40 27.17
C GLN A 110 55.72 9.75 27.30
N THR A 111 55.20 9.60 28.53
CA THR A 111 53.84 9.09 28.75
C THR A 111 52.78 9.95 28.07
N ARG A 112 52.93 11.28 28.10
CA ARG A 112 52.01 12.21 27.43
C ARG A 112 52.08 12.08 25.91
N GLU A 113 53.26 11.91 25.33
CA GLU A 113 53.43 11.72 23.89
C GLU A 113 52.74 10.43 23.41
N TYR A 114 52.94 9.31 24.11
CA TYR A 114 52.32 8.05 23.72
C TYR A 114 50.80 8.04 23.92
N LEU A 115 50.29 8.71 24.96
CA LEU A 115 48.84 8.86 25.14
C LEU A 115 48.22 9.73 24.05
N ALA A 116 48.89 10.79 23.60
CA ALA A 116 48.39 11.64 22.52
C ALA A 116 48.21 10.88 21.19
N LEU A 117 49.04 9.86 20.92
CA LEU A 117 48.90 9.01 19.73
C LEU A 117 47.62 8.15 19.73
N LEU A 118 47.04 7.88 20.91
CA LEU A 118 45.78 7.14 21.03
C LEU A 118 44.55 8.03 20.84
N ASP A 119 44.73 9.35 20.87
CA ASP A 119 43.64 10.32 20.89
C ASP A 119 43.26 10.83 19.50
N GLY A 120 44.16 10.68 18.52
CA GLY A 120 43.90 10.94 17.09
C GLY A 120 43.64 12.40 16.75
#